data_AF-A0A952IH59-F1
#
_entry.id   AF-A0A952IH59-F1
#
_cell.length_a   1.000
_cell.length_b   1.000
_cell.length_c   1.000
_cell.angle_alpha   90.00
_cell.angle_beta   90.00
_cell.angle_gamma   90.00
#
_symmetry.space_group_name_H-M   'P 1'
#
loop_
_entity.id
_entity.type
_entity.pdbx_description
1 polymer ?
#
loop_
_entity_poly.entity_id
_entity_poly.type
_entity_poly.pdbx_seq_one_letter_code
_entity_poly.pdbx_strand_id
1 'polypeptide(L)'
;MSNVASSRRWYDDKPLLSETIKNLLSLPYSLQLVIVEGVVYLLNKECEAQHLIRALRSVGHQNVTGLHKSKNRRRQYDANPYLHKAMNYLLILSTEGQALIAEQVQELLECNLEYFKTCKEFGGDSDLKDVAELTSVYVEQGNEAALQQVNQIREEFLSGVRAQNKITMAATGSEMQVRGDAL
;
A
#
# COMPACT_ATOMS: atom_id res chain seq x y z
N MET A 1 -33.21 -15.62 1.09
CA MET A 1 -31.75 -15.52 1.33
C MET A 1 -31.05 -15.83 0.00
N SER A 2 -30.67 -14.79 -0.74
CA SER A 2 -30.05 -14.94 -2.05
C SER A 2 -28.57 -15.29 -1.89
N ASN A 3 -28.23 -16.55 -2.10
CA ASN A 3 -26.86 -17.04 -2.26
C ASN A 3 -26.26 -16.39 -3.51
N VAL A 4 -25.62 -15.23 -3.34
CA VAL A 4 -24.74 -14.68 -4.38
C VAL A 4 -23.49 -15.53 -4.33
N ALA A 5 -23.44 -16.56 -5.17
CA ALA A 5 -22.19 -17.22 -5.50
C ALA A 5 -21.25 -16.11 -6.03
N SER A 6 -20.33 -15.63 -5.18
CA SER A 6 -19.31 -14.71 -5.62
C SER A 6 -18.55 -15.43 -6.73
N SER A 7 -18.65 -14.95 -7.97
CA SER A 7 -17.91 -15.57 -9.07
C SER A 7 -16.45 -15.59 -8.65
N ARG A 8 -15.87 -16.78 -8.55
CA ARG A 8 -14.48 -17.02 -8.17
C ARG A 8 -13.58 -16.07 -8.97
N ARG A 9 -12.80 -15.24 -8.29
CA ARG A 9 -11.89 -14.27 -8.90
C ARG A 9 -10.65 -15.02 -9.43
N TRP A 10 -9.99 -14.44 -10.43
CA TRP A 10 -8.85 -15.08 -11.11
C TRP A 10 -7.67 -15.40 -10.17
N TYR A 11 -7.58 -14.70 -9.03
CA TYR A 11 -6.56 -14.87 -8.01
C TYR A 11 -7.03 -15.71 -6.81
N ASP A 12 -8.31 -16.12 -6.74
CA ASP A 12 -8.84 -16.86 -5.59
C ASP A 12 -8.27 -18.28 -5.49
N ASP A 13 -7.77 -18.85 -6.59
CA ASP A 13 -7.13 -20.16 -6.65
C ASP A 13 -5.66 -20.15 -6.22
N LYS A 14 -5.11 -18.97 -5.91
CA LYS A 14 -3.72 -18.76 -5.49
C LYS A 14 -3.75 -18.32 -4.03
N PRO A 15 -3.54 -19.22 -3.04
CA PRO A 15 -3.80 -18.92 -1.62
C PRO A 15 -3.10 -17.66 -1.14
N LEU A 16 -1.79 -17.56 -1.36
CA LEU A 16 -0.96 -16.42 -0.95
C LEU A 16 -1.46 -15.12 -1.59
N LEU A 17 -1.58 -15.09 -2.92
CA LEU A 17 -2.05 -13.91 -3.65
C LEU A 17 -3.47 -13.48 -3.23
N SER A 18 -4.37 -14.45 -2.99
CA SER A 18 -5.72 -14.18 -2.51
C SER A 18 -5.71 -13.53 -1.13
N GLU A 19 -4.89 -14.04 -0.22
CA GLU A 19 -4.72 -13.50 1.13
C GLU A 19 -4.11 -12.09 1.09
N THR A 20 -3.02 -11.90 0.34
CA THR A 20 -2.38 -10.59 0.17
C THR A 20 -3.36 -9.54 -0.35
N ILE A 21 -4.15 -9.86 -1.38
CA ILE A 21 -5.14 -8.93 -1.93
C ILE A 21 -6.26 -8.64 -0.92
N LYS A 22 -6.71 -9.65 -0.15
CA LYS A 22 -7.72 -9.44 0.91
C LYS A 22 -7.19 -8.53 2.01
N ASN A 23 -5.93 -8.69 2.41
CA ASN A 23 -5.29 -7.86 3.41
C ASN A 23 -5.14 -6.42 2.93
N LEU A 24 -4.75 -6.19 1.66
CA LEU A 24 -4.77 -4.84 1.09
C LEU A 24 -6.18 -4.23 1.09
N LEU A 25 -7.20 -5.00 0.72
CA LEU A 25 -8.58 -4.53 0.63
C LEU A 25 -9.24 -4.25 1.99
N SER A 26 -8.72 -4.82 3.07
CA SER A 26 -9.25 -4.61 4.43
C SER A 26 -8.72 -3.35 5.10
N LEU A 27 -7.63 -2.78 4.57
CA LEU A 27 -7.06 -1.52 5.07
C LEU A 27 -8.04 -0.34 4.89
N PRO A 28 -7.99 0.66 5.77
CA PRO A 28 -8.62 1.96 5.53
C PRO A 28 -8.19 2.56 4.18
N TYR A 29 -9.11 3.26 3.50
CA TYR A 29 -8.87 3.78 2.14
C TYR A 29 -7.62 4.68 2.04
N SER A 30 -7.33 5.50 3.06
CA SER A 30 -6.13 6.33 3.11
C SER A 30 -4.84 5.50 3.12
N LEU A 31 -4.81 4.43 3.92
CA LEU A 31 -3.68 3.49 3.96
C LEU A 31 -3.56 2.68 2.67
N GLN A 32 -4.69 2.31 2.05
CA GLN A 32 -4.68 1.67 0.74
C GLN A 32 -4.00 2.55 -0.30
N LEU A 33 -4.30 3.86 -0.35
CA LEU A 33 -3.68 4.75 -1.34
C LEU A 33 -2.15 4.74 -1.23
N VAL A 34 -1.63 4.89 -0.01
CA VAL A 34 -0.19 4.98 0.25
C VAL A 34 0.53 3.66 -0.03
N ILE A 35 0.03 2.56 0.55
CA ILE A 35 0.71 1.26 0.44
C ILE A 35 0.63 0.75 -1.00
N VAL A 36 -0.53 0.90 -1.66
CA VAL A 36 -0.73 0.38 -3.01
C VAL A 36 0.09 1.15 -4.06
N GLU A 37 0.41 2.42 -3.82
CA GLU A 37 1.36 3.15 -4.66
C GLU A 37 2.75 2.49 -4.65
N GLY A 38 3.23 2.07 -3.47
CA GLY A 38 4.44 1.25 -3.34
C GLY A 38 4.32 -0.11 -4.04
N VAL A 39 3.17 -0.78 -3.90
CA VAL A 39 2.92 -2.06 -4.62
C VAL A 39 2.96 -1.88 -6.13
N VAL A 40 2.38 -0.80 -6.66
CA VAL A 40 2.45 -0.44 -8.09
C VAL A 40 3.90 -0.25 -8.52
N TYR A 41 4.75 0.33 -7.68
CA TYR A 41 6.17 0.51 -7.97
C TYR A 41 6.92 -0.83 -8.05
N LEU A 42 6.71 -1.75 -7.10
CA LEU A 42 7.26 -3.12 -7.16
C LEU A 42 6.83 -3.84 -8.44
N LEU A 43 5.54 -3.76 -8.76
CA LEU A 43 4.96 -4.36 -9.96
C LEU A 43 5.54 -3.79 -11.25
N ASN A 44 5.79 -2.48 -11.30
CA ASN A 44 6.46 -1.87 -12.45
C ASN A 44 7.88 -2.41 -12.63
N LYS A 45 8.68 -2.45 -11.57
CA LYS A 45 10.05 -3.01 -11.60
C LYS A 45 10.05 -4.44 -12.15
N GLU A 46 9.14 -5.28 -11.66
CA GLU A 46 9.03 -6.67 -12.10
C GLU A 46 8.57 -6.78 -13.57
N CYS A 47 7.57 -5.99 -13.97
CA CYS A 47 7.12 -5.94 -15.36
C CYS A 47 8.21 -5.44 -16.32
N GLU A 48 9.07 -4.52 -15.88
CA GLU A 48 10.22 -4.04 -16.64
C GLU A 48 11.29 -5.11 -16.80
N ALA A 49 11.63 -5.80 -15.70
CA ALA A 49 12.59 -6.89 -15.68
C ALA A 49 12.18 -8.04 -16.61
N GLN A 50 10.89 -8.36 -16.67
CA GLN A 50 10.34 -9.37 -17.57
C GLN A 50 10.03 -8.84 -18.99
N HIS A 51 10.37 -7.59 -19.30
CA HIS A 51 10.07 -6.90 -20.58
C HIS A 51 8.57 -6.88 -20.97
N LEU A 52 7.68 -7.04 -19.99
CA LEU A 52 6.23 -7.14 -20.19
C LEU A 52 5.56 -5.78 -20.39
N ILE A 53 6.24 -4.66 -20.10
CA ILE A 53 5.69 -3.32 -20.34
C ILE A 53 5.39 -3.07 -21.83
N ARG A 54 6.17 -3.68 -22.74
CA ARG A 54 5.87 -3.63 -24.17
C ARG A 54 4.62 -4.45 -24.52
N ALA A 55 4.39 -5.55 -23.82
CA ALA A 55 3.18 -6.36 -23.96
C ALA A 55 1.94 -5.58 -23.51
N LEU A 56 2.02 -4.71 -22.50
CA LEU A 56 0.90 -3.83 -22.12
C LEU A 56 0.52 -2.80 -23.19
N ARG A 57 1.50 -2.31 -23.96
CA ARG A 57 1.23 -1.42 -25.12
C ARG A 57 0.63 -2.20 -26.30
N SER A 58 0.97 -3.48 -26.47
CA SER A 58 0.38 -4.35 -27.50
C SER A 58 -0.92 -5.03 -27.06
N VAL A 59 -1.25 -5.00 -25.77
CA VAL A 59 -2.59 -5.19 -25.23
C VAL A 59 -3.41 -3.93 -25.54
N GLY A 60 -3.48 -3.60 -26.83
CA GLY A 60 -4.43 -2.63 -27.36
C GLY A 60 -5.83 -3.08 -27.00
N HIS A 61 -6.71 -2.09 -26.81
CA HIS A 61 -8.18 -2.07 -26.63
C HIS A 61 -9.01 -3.37 -26.53
N GLN A 62 -8.59 -4.48 -27.13
CA GLN A 62 -9.29 -5.76 -27.19
C GLN A 62 -9.29 -6.57 -25.87
N ASN A 63 -8.29 -6.47 -24.98
CA ASN A 63 -8.34 -7.17 -23.67
C ASN A 63 -8.64 -6.27 -22.45
N VAL A 64 -8.67 -4.95 -22.63
CA VAL A 64 -9.12 -4.01 -21.57
C VAL A 64 -10.63 -4.14 -21.31
N THR A 65 -11.36 -4.78 -22.22
CA THR A 65 -12.81 -5.04 -22.15
C THR A 65 -13.21 -6.08 -21.09
N GLY A 66 -12.28 -6.87 -20.54
CA GLY A 66 -12.57 -7.82 -19.47
C GLY A 66 -12.75 -7.20 -18.07
N LEU A 67 -12.29 -5.95 -17.90
CA LEU A 67 -12.32 -5.21 -16.63
C LEU A 67 -13.43 -4.16 -16.56
N HIS A 68 -13.91 -3.65 -17.71
CA HIS A 68 -15.11 -2.82 -17.78
C HIS A 68 -16.39 -3.68 -17.74
N LYS A 69 -16.64 -4.36 -16.62
CA LYS A 69 -18.01 -4.86 -16.34
C LYS A 69 -18.93 -3.67 -16.08
N SER A 70 -20.19 -3.79 -16.52
CA SER A 70 -21.21 -2.74 -16.44
C SER A 70 -21.31 -2.14 -15.03
N LYS A 71 -21.78 -0.89 -14.93
CA LYS A 71 -21.91 -0.08 -13.69
C LYS A 71 -22.46 -0.83 -12.45
N ASN A 72 -23.12 -1.99 -12.63
CA ASN A 72 -23.67 -2.84 -11.57
C ASN A 72 -22.75 -3.98 -11.05
N ARG A 73 -21.51 -4.14 -11.54
CA ARG A 73 -20.54 -5.15 -11.05
C ARG A 73 -19.12 -4.57 -10.86
N ARG A 74 -19.02 -3.37 -10.28
CA ARG A 74 -17.72 -2.81 -9.90
C ARG A 74 -17.09 -3.68 -8.81
N ARG A 75 -15.83 -4.07 -9.01
CA ARG A 75 -15.06 -4.83 -8.02
C ARG A 75 -14.59 -3.84 -6.94
N GLN A 76 -14.38 -4.34 -5.72
CA GLN A 76 -13.97 -3.47 -4.59
C GLN A 76 -12.70 -2.66 -4.90
N TYR A 77 -11.76 -3.24 -5.65
CA TYR A 77 -10.54 -2.56 -6.07
C TYR A 77 -10.70 -1.56 -7.22
N ASP A 78 -11.86 -1.51 -7.90
CA ASP A 78 -12.07 -0.53 -8.97
C ASP A 78 -12.33 0.88 -8.42
N ALA A 79 -12.58 1.01 -7.10
CA ALA A 79 -12.74 2.29 -6.44
C ALA A 79 -11.39 3.01 -6.20
N ASN A 80 -10.30 2.25 -6.09
CA ASN A 80 -8.96 2.79 -5.91
C ASN A 80 -8.18 2.65 -7.24
N PRO A 81 -7.81 3.76 -7.91
CA PRO A 81 -7.15 3.71 -9.22
C PRO A 81 -5.78 3.01 -9.17
N TYR A 82 -5.04 3.14 -8.05
CA TYR A 82 -3.77 2.45 -7.86
C TYR A 82 -3.96 0.95 -7.69
N LEU A 83 -5.00 0.54 -6.95
CA LEU A 83 -5.29 -0.88 -6.76
C LEU A 83 -5.78 -1.52 -8.05
N HIS A 84 -6.61 -0.82 -8.83
CA HIS A 84 -6.98 -1.26 -10.18
C HIS A 84 -5.73 -1.44 -11.07
N LYS A 85 -4.80 -0.49 -11.05
CA LYS A 85 -3.54 -0.58 -11.80
C LYS A 85 -2.68 -1.75 -11.34
N ALA A 86 -2.52 -1.94 -10.02
CA ALA A 86 -1.78 -3.06 -9.45
C ALA A 86 -2.39 -4.41 -9.87
N MET A 87 -3.71 -4.54 -9.84
CA MET A 87 -4.42 -5.74 -10.29
C MET A 87 -4.17 -6.04 -11.78
N ASN A 88 -4.06 -5.02 -12.63
CA ASN A 88 -3.75 -5.19 -14.05
C ASN A 88 -2.32 -5.68 -14.27
N TYR A 89 -1.34 -5.16 -13.52
CA TYR A 89 0.03 -5.66 -13.58
C TYR A 89 0.14 -7.10 -13.06
N LEU A 90 -0.46 -7.40 -11.92
CA LEU A 90 -0.47 -8.75 -11.37
C LEU A 90 -1.06 -9.77 -12.35
N LEU A 91 -2.10 -9.40 -13.10
CA LEU A 91 -2.74 -10.29 -14.06
C LEU A 91 -1.81 -10.72 -15.22
N ILE A 92 -0.89 -9.85 -15.63
CA ILE A 92 -0.01 -10.11 -16.78
C ILE A 92 1.31 -10.79 -16.40
N LEU A 93 1.66 -10.81 -15.11
CA LEU A 93 2.84 -11.51 -14.60
C LEU A 93 2.70 -13.02 -14.74
N SER A 94 3.83 -13.70 -14.86
CA SER A 94 3.90 -15.16 -14.73
C SER A 94 3.43 -15.61 -13.35
N THR A 95 3.06 -16.89 -13.19
CA THR A 95 2.67 -17.43 -11.87
C THR A 95 3.78 -17.25 -10.83
N GLU A 96 5.04 -17.40 -11.23
CA GLU A 96 6.21 -17.16 -10.38
C GLU A 96 6.33 -15.69 -9.98
N GLY A 97 6.20 -14.75 -10.92
CA GLY A 97 6.22 -13.32 -10.62
C GLY A 97 5.05 -12.88 -9.74
N GLN A 98 3.88 -13.50 -9.90
CA GLN A 98 2.73 -13.26 -9.02
C GLN A 98 2.98 -13.75 -7.59
N ALA A 99 3.65 -14.89 -7.42
CA ALA A 99 4.02 -15.39 -6.10
C ALA A 99 5.06 -14.47 -5.45
N LEU A 100 6.12 -14.11 -6.17
CA LEU A 100 7.17 -13.21 -5.71
C LEU A 100 6.59 -11.85 -5.24
N ILE A 101 5.72 -11.23 -6.04
CA ILE A 101 5.08 -9.98 -5.64
C ILE A 101 4.17 -10.19 -4.43
N ALA A 102 3.44 -11.31 -4.35
CA ALA A 102 2.58 -11.57 -3.21
C ALA A 102 3.38 -11.67 -1.90
N GLU A 103 4.57 -12.29 -1.94
CA GLU A 103 5.51 -12.35 -0.82
C GLU A 103 5.99 -10.94 -0.43
N GLN A 104 6.49 -10.15 -1.38
CA GLN A 104 6.98 -8.79 -1.12
C GLN A 104 5.89 -7.87 -0.55
N VAL A 105 4.67 -7.95 -1.08
CA VAL A 105 3.55 -7.16 -0.56
C VAL A 105 3.18 -7.61 0.84
N GLN A 106 3.29 -8.90 1.16
CA GLN A 106 3.03 -9.40 2.51
C GLN A 106 4.09 -8.90 3.49
N GLU A 107 5.37 -8.93 3.15
CA GLU A 107 6.44 -8.35 3.98
C GLU A 107 6.24 -6.85 4.22
N LEU A 108 5.86 -6.10 3.18
CA LEU A 108 5.53 -4.68 3.30
C LEU A 108 4.36 -4.44 4.28
N LEU A 109 3.32 -5.28 4.20
CA LEU A 109 2.18 -5.22 5.12
C LEU A 109 2.61 -5.55 6.55
N GLU A 110 3.47 -6.54 6.75
CA GLU A 110 4.02 -6.91 8.05
C GLU A 110 4.83 -5.78 8.67
N CYS A 111 5.68 -5.09 7.89
CA CYS A 111 6.41 -3.90 8.34
C CYS A 111 5.46 -2.80 8.83
N ASN A 112 4.42 -2.50 8.05
CA ASN A 112 3.43 -1.49 8.42
C ASN A 112 2.61 -1.91 9.66
N LEU A 113 2.28 -3.18 9.79
CA LEU A 113 1.63 -3.72 10.98
C LEU A 113 2.52 -3.57 12.23
N GLU A 114 3.82 -3.78 12.11
CA GLU A 114 4.75 -3.61 13.23
C GLU A 114 4.88 -2.13 13.64
N TYR A 115 4.88 -1.21 12.68
CA TYR A 115 4.77 0.21 12.96
C TYR A 115 3.46 0.57 13.70
N PHE A 116 2.31 0.03 13.27
CA PHE A 116 1.04 0.28 13.95
C PHE A 116 1.01 -0.29 15.37
N LYS A 117 1.60 -1.48 15.58
CA LYS A 117 1.77 -2.05 16.92
C LYS A 117 2.64 -1.15 17.80
N THR A 118 3.75 -0.65 17.27
CA THR A 118 4.65 0.28 17.96
C THR A 118 3.88 1.54 18.38
N CYS A 119 3.14 2.17 17.46
CA CYS A 119 2.33 3.36 17.79
C CYS A 119 1.35 3.06 18.94
N LYS A 120 0.64 1.92 18.86
CA LYS A 120 -0.31 1.50 19.89
C LYS A 120 0.35 1.21 21.25
N GLU A 121 1.52 0.56 21.26
CA GLU A 121 2.29 0.24 22.47
C GLU A 121 2.64 1.51 23.26
N PHE A 122 3.02 2.58 22.54
CA PHE A 122 3.39 3.87 23.14
C PHE A 122 2.24 4.89 23.20
N GLY A 123 0.99 4.48 22.91
CA GLY A 123 -0.18 5.35 22.96
C GLY A 123 -0.18 6.48 21.92
N GLY A 124 0.60 6.36 20.85
CA GLY A 124 0.62 7.29 19.73
C GLY A 124 -0.34 6.91 18.62
N ASP A 125 -0.85 7.90 17.90
CA ASP A 125 -1.54 7.68 16.63
C ASP A 125 -0.55 7.39 15.51
N SER A 126 -0.95 6.54 14.57
CA SER A 126 -0.20 6.32 13.33
C SER A 126 -0.35 7.53 12.40
N ASP A 127 0.77 7.90 11.76
CA ASP A 127 0.83 8.98 10.78
C ASP A 127 0.92 8.38 9.36
N LEU A 128 0.12 8.91 8.44
CA LEU A 128 0.19 8.54 7.02
C LEU A 128 1.55 8.87 6.41
N LYS A 129 2.24 9.90 6.92
CA LYS A 129 3.59 10.25 6.46
C LYS A 129 4.60 9.15 6.79
N ASP A 130 4.57 8.62 8.01
CA ASP A 130 5.44 7.51 8.41
C ASP A 130 5.16 6.26 7.58
N VAL A 131 3.89 5.95 7.33
CA VAL A 131 3.48 4.82 6.47
C VAL A 131 4.01 5.00 5.04
N ALA A 132 3.95 6.21 4.50
CA ALA A 132 4.47 6.52 3.17
C ALA A 132 6.00 6.39 3.11
N GLU A 133 6.68 6.89 4.13
CA GLU A 133 8.14 6.80 4.24
C GLU A 133 8.60 5.34 4.37
N LEU A 134 7.95 4.57 5.26
CA LEU A 134 8.22 3.14 5.43
C LEU A 134 7.97 2.34 4.15
N THR A 135 6.89 2.67 3.44
CA THR A 135 6.59 2.06 2.15
C THR A 135 7.67 2.40 1.13
N SER A 136 8.13 3.65 1.07
CA SER A 136 9.21 4.09 0.19
C SER A 136 10.52 3.35 0.49
N VAL A 137 10.92 3.29 1.76
CA VAL A 137 12.13 2.60 2.19
C VAL A 137 12.08 1.13 1.82
N TYR A 138 10.94 0.46 2.05
CA TYR A 138 10.77 -0.94 1.65
C TYR A 138 10.97 -1.14 0.14
N VAL A 139 10.32 -0.34 -0.71
CA VAL A 139 10.36 -0.57 -2.16
C VAL A 139 11.69 -0.17 -2.82
N GLU A 140 12.47 0.68 -2.16
CA GLU A 140 13.78 1.14 -2.63
C GLU A 140 14.93 0.30 -2.07
N GLN A 141 14.87 -0.06 -0.79
CA GLN A 141 15.98 -0.62 -0.03
C GLN A 141 15.70 -2.02 0.53
N GLY A 142 14.45 -2.48 0.47
CA GLY A 142 14.03 -3.80 0.90
C GLY A 142 13.58 -3.89 2.36
N ASN A 143 13.21 -5.11 2.75
CA ASN A 143 12.61 -5.44 4.03
C ASN A 143 13.48 -5.05 5.24
N GLU A 144 14.78 -5.36 5.20
CA GLU A 144 15.70 -5.09 6.32
C GLU A 144 15.78 -3.59 6.65
N ALA A 145 15.86 -2.72 5.64
CA ALA A 145 15.90 -1.28 5.83
C ALA A 145 14.58 -0.73 6.40
N ALA A 146 13.44 -1.26 5.92
CA ALA A 146 12.12 -0.89 6.46
C ALA A 146 11.99 -1.30 7.93
N LEU A 147 12.43 -2.50 8.31
CA LEU A 147 12.41 -2.95 9.70
C LEU A 147 13.34 -2.13 10.59
N GLN A 148 14.52 -1.73 10.10
CA GLN A 148 15.40 -0.81 10.82
C GLN A 148 14.72 0.54 11.08
N GLN A 149 13.96 1.06 10.11
CA GLN A 149 13.21 2.29 10.30
C GLN A 149 12.10 2.14 11.35
N VAL A 150 11.37 1.01 11.37
CA VAL A 150 10.39 0.73 12.45
C VAL A 150 11.07 0.72 13.82
N ASN A 151 12.24 0.10 13.92
CA ASN A 151 13.01 0.09 15.17
C ASN A 151 13.47 1.49 15.58
N GLN A 152 13.93 2.31 14.64
CA GLN A 152 14.29 3.69 14.91
C GLN A 152 13.09 4.49 15.44
N ILE A 153 11.91 4.35 14.83
CA ILE A 153 10.67 4.99 15.30
C ILE A 153 10.35 4.54 16.73
N ARG A 154 10.52 3.24 17.02
CA ARG A 154 10.34 2.70 18.38
C ARG A 154 11.30 3.33 19.39
N GLU A 155 12.57 3.50 19.03
CA GLU A 155 13.58 4.16 19.87
C GLU A 155 13.25 5.64 20.11
N GLU A 156 12.72 6.35 19.11
CA GLU A 156 12.24 7.73 19.26
C GLU A 156 11.06 7.85 20.24
N PHE A 157 10.18 6.84 20.27
CA PHE A 157 9.13 6.75 21.29
C PHE A 157 9.72 6.51 22.69
N LEU A 158 10.66 5.58 22.83
CA LEU A 158 11.32 5.26 24.10
C LEU A 158 12.10 6.44 24.68
N SER A 159 12.78 7.21 23.84
CA SER A 159 13.56 8.39 24.24
C SER A 159 12.71 9.64 24.47
N GLY A 160 11.42 9.62 24.14
CA GLY A 160 10.50 10.75 24.29
C GLY A 160 10.65 11.83 23.21
N VAL A 161 11.52 11.63 22.22
CA VAL A 161 11.78 12.57 21.12
C VAL A 161 10.51 12.84 20.30
N ARG A 162 9.68 11.82 20.05
CA ARG A 162 8.40 12.01 19.34
C ARG A 162 7.40 12.87 20.10
N ALA A 163 7.35 12.77 21.43
CA ALA A 163 6.49 13.61 22.25
C ALA A 163 6.95 15.09 22.19
N GLN A 164 8.25 15.33 22.24
CA GLN A 164 8.84 16.68 22.14
C GLN A 164 8.66 17.30 20.75
N ASN A 165 8.82 16.52 19.68
CA ASN A 165 8.60 16.98 18.31
C ASN A 165 7.13 17.37 18.05
N LYS A 166 6.16 16.60 18.58
CA LYS A 166 4.73 16.95 18.49
C LYS A 166 4.42 18.28 19.21
N ILE A 167 4.98 18.50 20.41
CA ILE A 167 4.79 19.75 21.17
C ILE A 167 5.42 20.94 20.42
N THR A 168 6.62 20.76 19.87
CA THR A 168 7.34 21.83 19.16
C THR A 168 6.64 22.23 17.87
N MET A 169 6.13 21.28 17.08
CA MET A 169 5.36 21.60 15.88
C MET A 169 3.99 22.25 16.19
N ALA A 170 3.33 21.86 17.28
CA ALA A 170 2.09 22.50 17.71
C ALA A 170 2.32 23.95 18.16
N ALA A 171 3.46 24.22 18.81
CA ALA A 171 3.86 25.57 19.23
C ALA A 171 4.18 26.47 18.02
N THR A 172 4.97 25.98 17.04
CA THR A 172 5.32 26.77 15.85
C THR A 172 4.13 26.98 14.89
N GLY A 173 3.22 26.01 14.77
CA GLY A 173 1.96 26.18 14.04
C GLY A 173 1.03 27.23 14.67
N SER A 174 0.99 27.29 16.01
CA SER A 174 0.21 28.31 16.73
C SER A 174 0.81 29.72 16.60
N GLU A 175 2.14 29.85 16.57
CA GLU A 175 2.81 31.16 16.37
C GLU A 175 2.62 31.70 14.94
N MET A 176 2.55 30.84 13.93
CA MET A 176 2.25 31.28 12.55
C MET A 176 0.80 31.73 12.39
N GLN A 177 -0.16 31.11 13.08
CA GLN A 177 -1.57 31.46 12.97
C GLN A 177 -1.88 32.82 13.65
N VAL A 178 -1.20 33.15 14.75
CA VAL A 178 -1.32 34.48 15.39
C VAL A 178 -0.75 35.62 14.54
N ARG A 179 0.19 35.32 13.63
CA ARG A 179 0.76 36.32 12.69
C ARG A 179 -0.04 36.50 11.40
N GLY A 180 -0.96 35.59 11.08
CA GLY A 180 -1.80 35.65 9.88
C GLY A 180 -3.02 36.56 9.98
N ASP A 181 -3.48 36.87 11.20
CA ASP A 181 -4.69 37.66 11.44
C ASP A 181 -4.42 39.16 11.68
N ALA A 182 -3.21 39.63 11.41
CA ALA A 182 -2.76 41.01 11.70
C ALA A 182 -2.47 41.86 10.45
N LEU A 183 -3.01 41.51 9.26
CA LEU A 183 -2.92 42.32 8.04
C LEU A 183 -4.27 42.50 7.35
#